data_AF-A0A4Y7L9L7-F1
#
_entry.id   AF-A0A4Y7L9L7-F1
#
_cell.length_a   1.000
_cell.length_b   1.000
_cell.length_c   1.000
_cell.angle_alpha   90.00
_cell.angle_beta   90.00
_cell.angle_gamma   90.00
#
_symmetry.space_group_name_H-M   'P 1'
#
loop_
_entity.id
_entity.type
_entity.pdbx_description
1 polymer ?
#
loop_
_entity_poly.entity_id
_entity_poly.type
_entity_poly.pdbx_seq_one_letter_code
_entity_poly.pdbx_strand_id
1 'polypeptide(L)'
;MAENFDAEVVSIDLSANMLSFALERSIGRKCSVEFEVANCTKKTYLDETFDVIYSRDTILHIQDKPALFRTFFKWLKPGGKVLISDYCKSLGPPLAEFTEYIKQKGFDLHDVETYSQELAAELRIS
;
A
#
# COMPACT_ATOMS: atom_id res chain seq x y z
N MET A 1 -11.13 10.25 -0.01
CA MET A 1 -12.10 9.19 -0.35
C MET A 1 -13.40 9.39 0.40
N ALA A 2 -13.39 9.29 1.74
CA ALA A 2 -14.59 9.42 2.56
C ALA A 2 -15.44 10.68 2.28
N GLU A 3 -14.88 11.89 2.28
CA GLU A 3 -15.69 13.11 2.08
C GLU A 3 -16.29 13.25 0.67
N ASN A 4 -15.56 12.80 -0.36
CA ASN A 4 -15.93 13.05 -1.75
C ASN A 4 -16.77 11.92 -2.37
N PHE A 5 -16.68 10.71 -1.80
CA PHE A 5 -17.31 9.50 -2.35
C PHE A 5 -18.14 8.74 -1.32
N ASP A 6 -18.33 9.31 -0.12
CA ASP A 6 -19.05 8.69 1.00
C ASP A 6 -18.54 7.28 1.35
N ALA A 7 -17.23 7.08 1.17
CA ALA A 7 -16.58 5.80 1.41
C ALA A 7 -16.27 5.61 2.91
N GLU A 8 -16.51 4.42 3.43
CA GLU A 8 -15.97 3.97 4.71
C GLU A 8 -14.50 3.55 4.50
N VAL A 9 -13.58 4.19 5.24
CA VAL A 9 -12.15 4.00 5.03
C VAL A 9 -11.50 3.44 6.29
N VAL A 10 -10.79 2.32 6.15
CA VAL A 10 -9.83 1.85 7.14
C VAL A 10 -8.43 2.25 6.67
N SER A 11 -7.75 3.08 7.45
CA SER A 11 -6.40 3.57 7.17
C SER A 11 -5.41 2.93 8.12
N ILE A 12 -4.34 2.35 7.58
CA ILE A 12 -3.27 1.76 8.39
C ILE A 12 -1.92 2.38 8.09
N ASP A 13 -1.09 2.52 9.12
CA ASP A 13 0.31 2.93 8.99
C ASP A 13 1.13 2.34 10.15
N LEU A 14 2.42 2.08 9.94
CA LEU A 14 3.33 1.68 11.02
C LEU A 14 3.64 2.84 11.98
N SER A 15 3.54 4.08 11.50
CA SER A 15 3.85 5.29 12.23
C SER A 15 2.65 5.82 13.00
N ALA A 16 2.67 5.59 14.31
CA ALA A 16 1.69 6.19 15.23
C ALA A 16 1.63 7.73 15.12
N ASN A 17 2.78 8.37 14.85
CA ASN A 17 2.85 9.83 14.68
C ASN A 17 2.11 10.30 13.41
N MET A 18 2.18 9.54 12.31
CA MET A 18 1.46 9.91 11.09
C MET A 18 -0.05 9.77 11.29
N LEU A 19 -0.50 8.71 11.97
CA LEU A 19 -1.90 8.50 12.26
C LEU A 19 -2.44 9.51 13.28
N SER A 20 -1.64 9.96 14.25
CA SER A 20 -2.08 11.01 15.17
C SER A 20 -2.38 12.31 14.42
N PHE A 21 -1.52 12.73 13.49
CA PHE A 21 -1.78 13.89 12.64
C PHE A 21 -2.97 13.67 11.70
N ALA A 22 -3.16 12.46 11.17
CA ALA A 22 -4.28 12.14 10.30
C ALA A 22 -5.62 12.21 11.06
N LEU A 23 -5.65 11.68 12.28
CA LEU A 23 -6.80 11.73 13.18
C LEU A 23 -7.12 13.18 13.58
N GLU A 24 -6.12 13.96 14.00
CA GLU A 24 -6.33 15.39 14.32
C GLU A 24 -6.94 16.15 13.14
N ARG A 25 -6.50 15.84 11.91
CA ARG A 25 -7.01 16.46 10.69
C ARG A 25 -8.39 15.95 10.28
N SER A 26 -8.84 14.80 10.78
CA SER A 26 -10.19 14.28 10.49
C SER A 26 -11.24 14.84 11.44
N ILE A 27 -10.86 15.38 12.59
CA ILE A 27 -11.80 15.99 13.56
C ILE A 27 -12.60 17.11 12.88
N GLY A 28 -13.93 17.07 13.05
CA GLY A 28 -14.85 18.04 12.48
C GLY A 28 -15.17 17.85 11.00
N ARG A 29 -14.57 16.85 10.35
CA ARG A 29 -14.91 16.45 8.98
C ARG A 29 -16.03 15.42 8.99
N LYS A 30 -16.90 15.49 7.98
CA LYS A 30 -17.92 14.46 7.75
C LYS A 30 -17.30 13.31 6.97
N CYS A 31 -16.46 12.53 7.63
CA CYS A 31 -15.79 11.37 7.04
C CYS A 31 -15.85 10.16 7.96
N SER A 32 -16.20 8.99 7.42
CA SER A 32 -16.11 7.70 8.11
C SER A 32 -14.71 7.12 7.88
N VAL A 33 -13.80 7.35 8.83
CA VAL A 33 -12.42 6.85 8.75
C VAL A 33 -11.98 6.23 10.07
N GLU A 34 -11.54 4.97 10.02
CA GLU A 34 -10.84 4.28 11.11
C GLU A 34 -9.33 4.35 10.87
N PHE A 35 -8.55 4.51 11.95
CA PHE A 35 -7.09 4.58 11.89
C PHE A 35 -6.47 3.48 12.75
N GLU A 36 -5.60 2.67 12.17
CA GLU A 36 -4.91 1.58 12.87
C GLU A 36 -3.39 1.68 12.74
N VAL A 37 -2.69 1.70 13.88
CA VAL A 37 -1.23 1.50 13.88
C VAL A 37 -0.96 0.03 13.61
N ALA A 38 -0.60 -0.32 12.37
CA ALA A 38 -0.46 -1.71 11.95
C ALA A 38 0.64 -1.91 10.90
N ASN A 39 1.23 -3.10 10.93
CA ASN A 39 2.11 -3.58 9.87
C ASN A 39 1.26 -4.28 8.80
N CYS A 40 1.19 -3.74 7.59
CA CYS A 40 0.40 -4.30 6.49
C CYS A 40 0.85 -5.72 6.07
N THR A 41 2.07 -6.15 6.39
CA THR A 41 2.55 -7.51 6.10
C THR A 41 2.16 -8.54 7.17
N LYS A 42 1.60 -8.09 8.30
CA LYS A 42 1.19 -8.96 9.42
C LYS A 42 -0.28 -8.82 9.79
N LYS A 43 -0.89 -7.69 9.45
CA LYS A 43 -2.31 -7.45 9.67
C LYS A 43 -3.11 -8.50 8.91
N THR A 44 -4.25 -8.89 9.46
CA THR A 44 -5.24 -9.72 8.80
C THR A 44 -6.59 -9.03 8.86
N TYR A 45 -7.31 -9.07 7.74
CA TYR A 45 -8.72 -8.79 7.64
C TYR A 45 -9.43 -10.06 7.18
N LEU A 46 -10.76 -10.06 7.25
CA LEU A 46 -11.54 -11.14 6.65
C LEU A 46 -11.35 -11.11 5.13
N ASP A 47 -11.43 -12.28 4.50
CA ASP A 47 -11.44 -12.37 3.05
C ASP A 47 -12.67 -11.61 2.50
N GLU A 48 -12.56 -11.07 1.29
CA GLU A 48 -13.66 -10.36 0.61
C GLU A 48 -14.27 -9.19 1.41
N THR A 49 -13.44 -8.44 2.13
CA THR A 49 -13.88 -7.31 2.97
C THR A 49 -13.96 -5.99 2.19
N PHE A 50 -12.97 -5.69 1.35
CA PHE A 50 -12.81 -4.35 0.76
C PHE A 50 -13.22 -4.32 -0.71
N ASP A 51 -13.93 -3.25 -1.10
CA ASP A 51 -14.20 -2.96 -2.51
C ASP A 51 -12.96 -2.38 -3.21
N VAL A 52 -12.16 -1.62 -2.47
CA VAL A 52 -10.94 -0.97 -2.97
C VAL A 52 -9.82 -1.05 -1.93
N ILE A 53 -8.62 -1.40 -2.37
CA ILE A 53 -7.37 -1.21 -1.63
C ILE A 53 -6.55 -0.15 -2.32
N TYR A 54 -6.08 0.84 -1.56
CA TYR A 54 -5.26 1.93 -2.07
C TYR A 54 -3.99 2.07 -1.26
N SER A 55 -2.85 2.10 -1.95
CA SER A 55 -1.56 2.43 -1.35
C SER A 55 -0.92 3.59 -2.10
N ARG A 56 -0.31 4.51 -1.35
CA ARG A 56 0.33 5.70 -1.90
C ARG A 56 1.74 5.83 -1.33
N ASP A 57 2.72 5.63 -2.19
CA ASP A 57 4.16 5.85 -1.95
C ASP A 57 4.66 5.15 -0.67
N THR A 58 4.27 3.89 -0.47
CA THR A 58 4.53 3.11 0.76
C THR A 58 5.17 1.74 0.51
N ILE A 59 4.86 1.08 -0.61
CA ILE A 59 5.25 -0.32 -0.83
C ILE A 59 6.74 -0.46 -1.18
N LEU A 60 7.43 0.63 -1.52
CA LEU A 60 8.89 0.68 -1.62
C LEU A 60 9.63 0.22 -0.35
N HIS A 61 8.96 0.20 0.81
CA HIS A 61 9.52 -0.32 2.06
C HIS A 61 9.36 -1.84 2.26
N ILE A 62 8.57 -2.49 1.41
CA ILE A 62 8.18 -3.90 1.56
C ILE A 62 9.06 -4.76 0.64
N GLN A 63 9.76 -5.71 1.25
CA GLN A 63 10.68 -6.61 0.53
C GLN A 63 9.92 -7.75 -0.18
N ASP A 64 8.95 -8.35 0.50
CA ASP A 64 8.12 -9.43 -0.08
C ASP A 64 6.80 -8.85 -0.61
N LYS A 65 6.89 -8.14 -1.74
CA LYS A 65 5.73 -7.58 -2.44
C LYS A 65 4.74 -8.65 -2.91
N PRO A 66 5.16 -9.81 -3.47
CA PRO A 66 4.22 -10.85 -3.87
C PRO A 66 3.34 -11.35 -2.70
N ALA A 67 3.93 -11.59 -1.52
CA ALA A 67 3.14 -12.00 -0.35
C ALA A 67 2.14 -10.91 0.10
N LEU A 68 2.54 -9.64 0.02
CA LEU A 68 1.64 -8.52 0.30
C LEU A 68 0.48 -8.44 -0.71
N PHE A 69 0.77 -8.54 -2.02
CA PHE A 69 -0.26 -8.47 -3.05
C PHE A 69 -1.24 -9.64 -2.96
N ARG A 70 -0.75 -10.85 -2.70
CA ARG A 70 -1.62 -12.02 -2.41
C ARG A 70 -2.59 -11.74 -1.28
N THR A 71 -2.11 -11.07 -0.24
CA THR A 71 -2.92 -10.70 0.92
C THR A 71 -3.95 -9.65 0.55
N PHE A 72 -3.58 -8.64 -0.25
CA PHE A 72 -4.53 -7.66 -0.78
C PHE A 72 -5.63 -8.31 -1.60
N PHE A 73 -5.30 -9.24 -2.50
CA PHE A 73 -6.30 -9.90 -3.33
C PHE A 73 -7.26 -10.79 -2.53
N LYS A 74 -6.81 -11.42 -1.44
CA LYS A 74 -7.71 -12.13 -0.51
C LYS A 74 -8.70 -11.20 0.16
N TRP A 75 -8.25 -10.02 0.57
CA TRP A 75 -9.12 -9.05 1.25
C TRP A 75 -10.08 -8.33 0.31
N LEU A 76 -9.84 -8.36 -1.01
CA LEU A 76 -10.74 -7.75 -1.99
C LEU A 76 -11.97 -8.62 -2.22
N LYS A 77 -13.14 -7.98 -2.28
CA LYS A 77 -14.37 -8.60 -2.79
C LYS A 77 -14.21 -9.03 -4.26
N PRO A 78 -15.04 -9.97 -4.75
CA PRO A 78 -15.10 -10.25 -6.18
C PRO A 78 -15.35 -8.97 -7.00
N GLY A 79 -14.45 -8.67 -7.94
CA GLY A 79 -14.49 -7.45 -8.75
C GLY A 79 -13.90 -6.19 -8.09
N GLY A 80 -13.39 -6.31 -6.86
CA GLY A 80 -12.68 -5.25 -6.15
C GLY A 80 -11.39 -4.84 -6.84
N LYS A 81 -10.86 -3.67 -6.48
CA LYS A 81 -9.70 -3.07 -7.17
C LYS A 81 -8.58 -2.72 -6.21
N VAL A 82 -7.35 -2.97 -6.65
CA VAL A 82 -6.15 -2.44 -6.01
C VAL A 82 -5.58 -1.29 -6.85
N LEU A 83 -5.24 -0.18 -6.20
CA LEU A 83 -4.54 0.94 -6.83
C LEU A 83 -3.31 1.31 -6.01
N ILE A 84 -2.16 1.37 -6.67
CA ILE A 84 -0.88 1.66 -6.04
C ILE A 84 -0.20 2.80 -6.79
N SER A 85 0.22 3.84 -6.08
CA SER A 85 1.33 4.70 -6.52
C SER A 85 2.56 4.34 -5.71
N ASP A 86 3.71 4.24 -6.36
CA ASP A 86 4.95 3.90 -5.66
C ASP A 86 6.19 4.43 -6.40
N TYR A 87 7.33 4.38 -5.74
CA TYR A 87 8.60 4.75 -6.36
C TYR A 87 9.16 3.56 -7.13
N CYS A 88 9.50 3.79 -8.39
CA CYS A 88 10.15 2.81 -9.25
C CYS A 88 11.55 3.29 -9.64
N LYS A 89 12.43 2.36 -9.97
CA LYS A 89 13.74 2.66 -10.56
C LYS A 89 13.67 2.54 -12.09
N SER A 90 14.55 3.24 -12.78
CA SER A 90 14.74 3.04 -14.22
C SER A 90 15.37 1.67 -14.52
N LEU A 91 15.23 1.21 -15.76
CA LEU A 91 15.97 0.05 -16.25
C LEU A 91 17.48 0.33 -16.26
N GLY A 92 18.28 -0.67 -15.90
CA GLY A 92 19.73 -0.59 -15.84
C GLY A 92 20.30 -0.31 -14.45
N PRO A 93 21.64 -0.36 -14.28
CA PRO A 93 22.27 -0.16 -13.00
C PRO A 93 22.10 1.28 -12.52
N PRO A 94 21.63 1.51 -11.27
CA PRO A 94 21.54 2.84 -10.71
C PRO A 94 22.93 3.47 -10.51
N LEU A 95 23.00 4.80 -10.55
CA LEU A 95 24.20 5.54 -10.16
C LEU A 95 24.62 5.14 -8.74
N ALA A 96 25.92 5.11 -8.46
CA ALA A 96 26.44 4.66 -7.17
C ALA A 96 25.81 5.39 -5.96
N GLU A 97 25.62 6.71 -6.09
CA GLU A 97 24.96 7.53 -5.07
C GLU A 97 23.50 7.11 -4.84
N PHE A 98 22.78 6.76 -5.89
CA PHE A 98 21.39 6.31 -5.79
C PHE A 98 21.30 4.89 -5.20
N THR A 99 22.25 4.01 -5.55
CA THR A 99 22.37 2.68 -4.91
C THR A 99 22.56 2.80 -3.41
N GLU A 100 23.46 3.67 -2.95
CA GLU A 100 23.70 3.88 -1.53
C GLU A 100 22.48 4.51 -0.85
N TYR A 101 21.78 5.44 -1.52
CA TYR A 101 20.53 6.00 -1.03
C TYR A 101 19.44 4.92 -0.84
N ILE A 102 19.22 4.05 -1.82
CA ILE A 102 18.26 2.93 -1.74
C ILE A 102 18.60 2.05 -0.53
N LYS A 103 19.88 1.69 -0.39
CA LYS A 103 20.37 0.85 0.71
C LYS A 103 20.20 1.52 2.07
N GLN A 104 20.56 2.79 2.20
CA GLN A 104 20.44 3.55 3.44
C GLN A 104 18.97 3.68 3.88
N LYS A 105 18.06 3.83 2.92
CA LYS A 105 16.62 3.91 3.18
C LYS A 105 15.94 2.56 3.36
N GLY A 106 16.63 1.46 3.04
CA GLY A 106 16.05 0.12 3.02
C GLY A 106 14.95 -0.02 1.99
N PHE A 107 15.01 0.73 0.89
CA PHE A 107 14.03 0.65 -0.18
C PHE A 107 14.26 -0.61 -1.01
N ASP A 108 13.16 -1.23 -1.42
CA ASP A 108 13.12 -2.27 -2.44
C ASP A 108 12.40 -1.70 -3.66
N LEU A 109 13.18 -1.09 -4.56
CA LEU A 109 12.66 -0.47 -5.78
C LEU A 109 12.70 -1.46 -6.93
N HIS A 110 11.55 -1.69 -7.56
CA HIS A 110 11.43 -2.41 -8.82
C HIS A 110 11.26 -1.40 -9.97
N ASP A 111 11.60 -1.81 -11.19
CA ASP A 111 11.12 -1.08 -12.36
C ASP A 111 9.63 -1.36 -12.57
N VAL A 112 8.99 -0.52 -13.38
CA VAL A 112 7.52 -0.57 -13.58
C VAL A 112 7.06 -1.90 -14.18
N GLU A 113 7.85 -2.51 -15.06
CA GLU A 113 7.49 -3.76 -15.72
C GLU A 113 7.52 -4.92 -14.72
N THR A 114 8.62 -5.07 -13.98
CA THR A 114 8.75 -6.07 -12.91
C THR A 114 7.65 -5.92 -11.87
N TYR A 115 7.41 -4.70 -11.38
CA TYR A 115 6.37 -4.41 -10.39
C TYR A 115 4.97 -4.81 -10.90
N SER A 116 4.66 -4.48 -12.16
CA SER A 116 3.37 -4.80 -12.79
C SER A 116 3.19 -6.31 -12.95
N GLN A 117 4.26 -7.04 -13.29
CA GLN A 117 4.21 -8.50 -13.44
C GLN A 117 3.97 -9.20 -12.10
N GLU A 118 4.63 -8.77 -11.03
CA GLU A 118 4.42 -9.30 -9.68
C GLU A 118 2.98 -9.08 -9.20
N LEU A 119 2.44 -7.88 -9.40
CA LEU A 119 1.06 -7.57 -9.05
C LEU A 119 0.06 -8.42 -9.87
N ALA A 120 0.28 -8.53 -11.18
CA ALA A 120 -0.60 -9.29 -12.07
C ALA A 120 -0.53 -10.81 -11.85
N ALA A 121 0.63 -11.33 -11.45
CA ALA A 121 0.80 -12.76 -11.14
C ALA A 121 -0.08 -13.17 -9.97
N GLU A 122 -0.15 -12.33 -8.93
CA GLU A 122 -0.96 -12.59 -7.73
C GLU A 122 -2.47 -12.43 -7.98
N LEU A 123 -2.87 -11.54 -8.90
CA LEU A 123 -4.27 -11.41 -9.33
C LEU A 123 -4.79 -12.65 -10.10
N ARG A 124 -3.92 -13.37 -10.82
CA ARG A 124 -4.33 -14.53 -11.63
C ARG A 124 -4.60 -15.79 -10.81
N ILE A 125 -4.16 -15.80 -9.55
CA ILE A 125 -4.23 -16.96 -8.65
C ILE A 125 -5.14 -16.73 -7.45
N SER A 126 -5.73 -15.54 -7.34
CA SER A 126 -6.84 -15.20 -6.44
C SER A 126 -8.18 -15.49 -7.11
#